data_AF-A0A0L6URR3-F1
#
_entry.id   AF-A0A0L6URR3-F1
#
_cell.length_a   1.000
_cell.length_b   1.000
_cell.length_c   1.000
_cell.angle_alpha   90.00
_cell.angle_beta   90.00
_cell.angle_gamma   90.00
#
_symmetry.space_group_name_H-M   'P 1'
#
loop_
_entity.id
_entity.type
_entity.pdbx_description
1 polymer ?
#
loop_
_entity_poly.entity_id
_entity_poly.type
_entity_poly.pdbx_seq_one_letter_code
_entity_poly.pdbx_strand_id
1 'polypeptide(L)'
;MSTLKIEVKGTIRLKFHNHVVVFHNVLFVPKITVNILSLRHLLLEQCTINFSVNYFNILKNDEPFLDGHYENNLPVIQLNPIFHESHLSELELLHKSLGHVSFCRLRWKLGIPIKASEVCSSCAVVKITKASFKCQSSFASKPFEELHLDLIGRCFLHLVTNHQDRSKEGWILSICPSLRSWDRIL
;
A
#
# COMPACT_ATOMS: atom_id res chain seq x y z
N MET A 1 -13.67 46.30 -7.64
CA MET A 1 -12.83 45.55 -8.60
C MET A 1 -12.54 44.19 -8.00
N SER A 2 -13.04 43.10 -8.62
CA SER A 2 -12.79 41.75 -8.14
C SER A 2 -11.38 41.30 -8.51
N THR A 3 -10.50 41.13 -7.52
CA THR A 3 -9.18 40.54 -7.72
C THR A 3 -9.28 39.02 -7.82
N LEU A 4 -8.53 38.42 -8.74
CA LEU A 4 -8.38 36.96 -8.81
C LEU A 4 -7.54 36.49 -7.62
N LYS A 5 -8.05 35.51 -6.86
CA LYS A 5 -7.35 34.96 -5.69
C LYS A 5 -6.57 33.71 -6.09
N ILE A 6 -5.28 33.70 -5.77
CA ILE A 6 -4.45 32.49 -5.86
C ILE A 6 -4.72 31.65 -4.62
N GLU A 7 -5.11 30.39 -4.81
CA GLU A 7 -5.39 29.48 -3.70
C GLU A 7 -4.20 28.64 -3.33
N VAL A 8 -3.49 28.11 -4.33
CA VAL A 8 -2.40 27.14 -4.14
C VAL A 8 -1.28 27.42 -5.14
N LYS A 9 -0.05 27.12 -4.73
CA LYS A 9 1.12 27.05 -5.60
C LYS A 9 1.71 25.65 -5.53
N GLY A 10 2.08 25.06 -6.67
CA GLY A 10 2.56 23.69 -6.72
C GLY A 10 3.35 23.34 -7.98
N THR A 11 3.51 22.04 -8.20
CA THR A 11 4.10 21.46 -9.39
C THR A 11 3.04 20.61 -10.09
N ILE A 12 2.94 20.73 -11.42
CA ILE A 12 2.03 19.91 -12.23
C ILE A 12 2.82 19.11 -13.26
N ARG A 13 2.34 17.90 -13.55
CA ARG A 13 2.88 17.03 -14.59
C ARG A 13 1.83 16.88 -15.68
N LEU A 14 2.22 17.18 -16.91
CA LEU A 14 1.35 17.13 -18.08
C LEU A 14 2.01 16.27 -19.16
N LYS A 15 1.21 15.66 -20.03
CA LYS A 15 1.66 14.90 -21.17
C LYS A 15 1.63 15.80 -22.41
N PHE A 16 2.76 15.88 -23.09
CA PHE A 16 2.89 16.55 -24.38
C PHE A 16 3.35 15.53 -25.41
N HIS A 17 2.54 15.29 -26.45
CA HIS A 17 2.74 14.18 -27.38
C HIS A 17 3.00 12.85 -26.63
N ASN A 18 4.22 12.31 -26.66
CA ASN A 18 4.61 11.08 -25.99
C ASN A 18 5.59 11.29 -24.81
N HIS A 19 5.79 12.55 -24.39
CA HIS A 19 6.71 12.93 -23.32
C HIS A 19 5.97 13.56 -22.13
N VAL A 20 6.56 13.44 -20.94
CA VAL A 20 6.02 14.04 -19.72
C VAL A 20 6.77 15.33 -19.44
N VAL A 21 6.01 16.42 -19.33
CA VAL A 21 6.51 17.75 -19.03
C VAL A 21 6.12 18.11 -17.60
N VAL A 22 7.06 18.68 -16.86
CA VAL A 22 6.87 19.09 -15.47
C VAL A 22 7.01 20.59 -15.39
N PHE A 23 5.99 21.26 -14.88
CA PHE A 23 6.01 22.69 -14.62
C PHE A 23 6.05 22.93 -13.12
N HIS A 24 7.09 23.64 -12.68
CA HIS A 24 7.24 24.05 -11.29
C HIS A 24 6.62 25.43 -11.07
N ASN A 25 6.33 25.76 -9.81
CA ASN A 25 5.82 27.07 -9.40
C ASN A 25 4.49 27.50 -10.07
N VAL A 26 3.64 26.54 -10.42
CA VAL A 26 2.33 26.79 -11.05
C VAL A 26 1.31 27.26 -10.01
N LEU A 27 0.47 28.21 -10.40
CA LEU A 27 -0.54 28.82 -9.53
C LEU A 27 -1.92 28.26 -9.88
N PHE A 28 -2.67 27.85 -8.86
CA PHE A 28 -4.07 27.46 -8.99
C PHE A 28 -4.97 28.65 -8.67
N VAL A 29 -5.77 29.05 -9.66
CA VAL A 29 -6.73 30.16 -9.59
C VAL A 29 -8.07 29.65 -10.11
N PRO A 30 -9.04 29.27 -9.27
CA PRO A 30 -10.24 28.55 -9.71
C PRO A 30 -11.19 29.38 -10.59
N LYS A 31 -11.02 30.70 -10.62
CA LYS A 31 -11.88 31.62 -11.38
C LYS A 31 -11.37 31.93 -12.79
N ILE A 32 -10.37 31.21 -13.29
CA ILE A 32 -9.91 31.33 -14.68
C ILE A 32 -10.45 30.17 -15.52
N THR A 33 -10.88 30.48 -16.75
CA THR A 33 -11.44 29.48 -17.68
C THR A 33 -10.37 28.76 -18.49
N VAL A 34 -9.19 29.36 -18.63
CA VAL A 34 -8.08 28.84 -19.42
C VAL A 34 -6.78 28.92 -18.64
N ASN A 35 -5.89 27.95 -18.88
CA ASN A 35 -4.55 27.97 -18.32
C ASN A 35 -3.68 28.95 -19.10
N ILE A 36 -2.86 29.73 -18.38
CA ILE A 36 -1.95 30.70 -18.98
C ILE A 36 -0.52 30.27 -18.66
N LEU A 37 0.31 30.16 -19.70
CA LEU A 37 1.73 29.86 -19.56
C LEU A 37 2.54 31.15 -19.66
N SER A 38 3.39 31.41 -18.67
CA SER A 38 4.23 32.60 -18.68
C SER A 38 5.44 32.42 -19.60
N LEU A 39 5.47 33.17 -20.70
CA LEU A 39 6.59 33.20 -21.64
C LEU A 39 7.90 33.58 -20.93
N ARG A 40 7.86 34.54 -20.01
CA ARG A 40 9.03 34.95 -19.22
C ARG A 40 9.59 33.79 -18.38
N HIS A 41 8.72 32.93 -17.82
CA HIS A 41 9.19 31.80 -17.02
C HIS A 41 9.91 30.76 -17.88
N LEU A 42 9.44 30.52 -19.11
CA LEU A 42 10.13 29.66 -20.06
C LEU A 42 11.53 30.18 -20.41
N LEU A 43 11.65 31.50 -20.66
CA LEU A 43 12.95 32.11 -20.94
C LEU A 43 13.93 32.00 -19.76
N LEU A 44 13.43 32.11 -18.52
CA LEU A 44 14.25 31.92 -17.31
C LEU A 44 14.71 30.47 -17.13
N GLU A 45 13.95 29.50 -17.64
CA GLU A 45 14.33 28.09 -17.67
C GLU A 45 15.25 27.70 -18.84
N GLN A 46 15.87 28.69 -19.50
CA GLN A 46 16.78 28.49 -20.65
C GLN A 46 16.08 27.87 -21.86
N CYS A 47 14.78 28.14 -22.02
CA CYS A 47 14.07 27.76 -23.24
C CYS A 47 14.21 28.85 -24.31
N THR A 48 14.50 28.45 -25.54
CA THR A 48 14.51 29.32 -26.73
C THR A 48 13.19 29.16 -27.47
N ILE A 49 12.54 30.27 -27.82
CA ILE A 49 11.23 30.25 -28.47
C ILE A 49 11.37 30.80 -29.88
N ASN A 50 11.02 29.98 -30.87
CA ASN A 50 11.07 30.32 -32.29
C ASN A 50 9.64 30.48 -32.81
N PHE A 51 9.27 31.71 -33.17
CA PHE A 51 7.97 32.02 -33.72
C PHE A 51 8.01 31.98 -35.25
N SER A 52 7.12 31.20 -35.85
CA SER A 52 6.83 31.21 -37.28
C SER A 52 5.42 31.74 -37.53
N VAL A 53 5.06 31.97 -38.79
CA VAL A 53 3.77 32.59 -39.14
C VAL A 53 2.55 31.77 -38.65
N ASN A 54 2.64 30.43 -38.71
CA ASN A 54 1.51 29.54 -38.41
C ASN A 54 1.74 28.62 -37.19
N TYR A 55 2.96 28.53 -36.69
CA TYR A 55 3.35 27.64 -35.60
C TYR A 55 4.51 28.25 -34.82
N PHE A 56 4.77 27.74 -33.62
CA PHE A 56 5.93 28.11 -32.84
C PHE A 56 6.50 26.90 -32.13
N ASN A 57 7.82 26.92 -31.95
CA ASN A 57 8.55 25.84 -31.29
C ASN A 57 9.32 26.40 -30.10
N ILE A 58 9.33 25.64 -29.01
CA ILE A 58 10.07 25.92 -27.79
C ILE A 58 11.13 24.84 -27.66
N LEU A 59 12.38 25.26 -27.69
CA LEU A 59 13.56 24.42 -27.52
C LEU A 59 14.05 24.56 -26.08
N LYS A 60 14.50 23.48 -25.46
CA LYS A 60 15.16 23.49 -24.15
C LYS A 60 16.47 22.73 -24.30
N ASN A 61 17.61 23.41 -24.11
CA ASN A 61 18.94 22.85 -24.37
C ASN A 61 19.08 22.33 -25.81
N ASP A 62 18.65 23.12 -26.80
CA ASP A 62 18.67 22.79 -28.24
C ASP A 62 17.81 21.60 -28.68
N GLU A 63 17.09 20.95 -27.76
CA GLU A 63 16.15 19.87 -28.04
C GLU A 63 14.70 20.38 -28.07
N PRO A 64 13.82 19.84 -28.94
CA PRO A 64 12.41 20.19 -28.98
C PRO A 64 11.72 19.84 -27.66
N PHE A 65 11.19 20.87 -26.98
CA PHE A 65 10.55 20.73 -25.68
C PHE A 65 9.03 20.80 -25.78
N LEU A 66 8.52 21.83 -26.46
CA LEU A 66 7.10 22.03 -26.72
C LEU A 66 6.94 22.67 -28.10
N ASP A 67 5.79 22.42 -28.74
CA ASP A 67 5.37 23.10 -29.94
C ASP A 67 3.88 23.47 -29.86
N GLY A 68 3.47 24.41 -30.69
CA GLY A 68 2.11 24.90 -30.70
C GLY A 68 1.77 25.68 -31.96
N HIS A 69 0.50 26.02 -32.06
CA HIS A 69 -0.08 26.74 -33.19
C HIS A 69 -0.82 27.97 -32.72
N TYR A 70 -1.28 28.77 -33.66
CA TYR A 70 -2.08 29.95 -33.37
C TYR A 70 -3.56 29.63 -33.57
N GLU A 71 -4.37 29.87 -32.53
CA GLU A 71 -5.83 29.88 -32.63
C GLU A 71 -6.32 31.31 -32.39
N ASN A 72 -7.01 31.90 -33.37
CA ASN A 72 -7.49 33.29 -33.30
C ASN A 72 -6.37 34.30 -32.95
N ASN A 73 -5.18 34.11 -33.54
CA ASN A 73 -3.94 34.87 -33.28
C ASN A 73 -3.37 34.75 -31.85
N LEU A 74 -3.83 33.77 -31.06
CA LEU A 74 -3.27 33.47 -29.74
C LEU A 74 -2.40 32.21 -29.82
N PRO A 75 -1.19 32.20 -29.24
CA PRO A 75 -0.35 31.01 -29.18
C PRO A 75 -0.97 29.98 -28.22
N VAL A 76 -1.23 28.77 -28.71
CA VAL A 76 -1.85 27.68 -27.95
C VAL A 76 -0.94 26.45 -27.98
N ILE A 77 -0.83 25.79 -26.82
CA ILE A 77 -0.11 24.52 -26.65
C ILE A 77 -1.11 23.48 -26.18
N GLN A 78 -1.22 22.35 -26.87
CA GLN A 78 -2.09 21.25 -26.48
C GLN A 78 -1.38 20.33 -25.48
N LEU A 79 -1.79 20.40 -24.21
CA LEU A 79 -1.26 19.58 -23.12
C LEU A 79 -2.37 18.67 -22.59
N ASN A 80 -2.07 17.39 -22.45
CA ASN A 80 -3.00 16.41 -21.91
C ASN A 80 -2.70 16.13 -20.42
N PRO A 81 -3.71 15.91 -19.57
CA PRO A 81 -3.47 15.44 -18.22
C PRO A 81 -2.84 14.04 -18.25
N ILE A 82 -1.94 13.77 -17.30
CA ILE A 82 -1.41 12.42 -17.10
C ILE A 82 -2.44 11.64 -16.29
N PHE A 83 -3.10 10.68 -16.93
CA PHE A 83 -3.85 9.68 -16.19
C PHE A 83 -2.89 8.62 -15.66
N HIS A 84 -2.92 8.41 -14.35
CA HIS A 84 -2.28 7.24 -13.77
C HIS A 84 -3.13 6.03 -14.15
N GLU A 85 -2.74 5.31 -15.20
CA GLU A 85 -3.36 4.03 -15.51
C GLU A 85 -2.87 3.00 -14.50
N SER A 86 -3.79 2.55 -13.63
CA SER A 86 -3.56 1.32 -12.89
C SER A 86 -3.98 0.15 -13.78
N HIS A 87 -3.13 -0.86 -13.90
CA HIS A 87 -3.55 -2.17 -14.44
C HIS A 87 -4.63 -2.85 -13.58
N LEU A 88 -4.91 -2.29 -12.40
CA LEU A 88 -5.97 -2.74 -11.52
C LEU A 88 -7.31 -2.29 -12.07
N SER A 89 -8.29 -3.19 -12.02
CA SER A 89 -9.68 -2.79 -12.16
C SER A 89 -10.03 -1.73 -11.11
N GLU A 90 -10.96 -0.81 -11.44
CA GLU A 90 -11.45 0.21 -10.50
C GLU A 90 -11.89 -0.41 -9.17
N LEU A 91 -12.49 -1.60 -9.25
CA LEU A 91 -12.89 -2.37 -8.08
C LEU A 91 -11.71 -2.82 -7.22
N GLU A 92 -10.65 -3.34 -7.85
CA GLU A 92 -9.47 -3.80 -7.15
C GLU A 92 -8.69 -2.64 -6.54
N LEU A 93 -8.64 -1.50 -7.24
CA LEU A 93 -8.08 -0.26 -6.71
C LEU A 93 -8.87 0.20 -5.48
N LEU A 94 -10.20 0.19 -5.54
CA LEU A 94 -11.06 0.56 -4.42
C LEU A 94 -10.89 -0.41 -3.23
N HIS A 95 -10.84 -1.71 -3.51
CA HIS A 95 -10.59 -2.74 -2.52
C HIS A 95 -9.25 -2.54 -1.80
N LYS A 96 -8.16 -2.28 -2.55
CA LYS A 96 -6.82 -2.05 -1.96
C LYS A 96 -6.74 -0.71 -1.22
N SER A 97 -7.24 0.38 -1.81
CA SER A 97 -7.20 1.73 -1.22
C SER A 97 -8.00 1.86 0.07
N LEU A 98 -9.12 1.11 0.20
CA LEU A 98 -9.92 1.08 1.42
C LEU A 98 -9.44 0.05 2.45
N GLY A 99 -8.25 -0.52 2.30
CA GLY A 99 -7.68 -1.45 3.26
C GLY A 99 -8.25 -2.86 3.16
N HIS A 100 -8.40 -3.38 1.95
CA HIS A 100 -8.84 -4.75 1.67
C HIS A 100 -10.25 -5.09 2.18
N VAL A 101 -11.15 -4.12 2.17
CA VAL A 101 -12.57 -4.31 2.53
C VAL A 101 -13.21 -5.33 1.59
N SER A 102 -14.04 -6.24 2.11
CA SER A 102 -14.69 -7.26 1.27
C SER A 102 -15.53 -6.63 0.15
N PHE A 103 -15.50 -7.23 -1.04
CA PHE A 103 -16.30 -6.76 -2.17
C PHE A 103 -17.80 -6.68 -1.86
N CYS A 104 -18.31 -7.60 -1.02
CA CYS A 104 -19.69 -7.54 -0.53
C CYS A 104 -19.97 -6.26 0.28
N ARG A 105 -19.04 -5.86 1.14
CA ARG A 105 -19.21 -4.65 1.98
C ARG A 105 -19.08 -3.38 1.15
N LEU A 106 -18.19 -3.36 0.15
CA LEU A 106 -18.12 -2.27 -0.83
C LEU A 106 -19.44 -2.13 -1.59
N ARG A 107 -19.98 -3.24 -2.12
CA ARG A 107 -21.26 -3.26 -2.84
C ARG A 107 -22.39 -2.69 -1.98
N TRP A 108 -22.50 -3.14 -0.73
CA TRP A 108 -23.58 -2.72 0.16
C TRP A 108 -23.46 -1.26 0.61
N LYS A 109 -22.24 -0.80 0.93
CA LYS A 109 -22.04 0.56 1.45
C LYS A 109 -22.04 1.63 0.37
N LEU A 110 -21.63 1.29 -0.85
CA LEU A 110 -21.51 2.24 -1.96
C LEU A 110 -22.66 2.13 -2.96
N GLY A 111 -23.47 1.07 -2.91
CA GLY A 111 -24.62 0.89 -3.82
C GLY A 111 -24.22 0.58 -5.27
N ILE A 112 -22.95 0.25 -5.53
CA ILE A 112 -22.44 -0.01 -6.88
C ILE A 112 -22.61 -1.50 -7.20
N PRO A 113 -23.24 -1.88 -8.33
CA PRO A 113 -23.36 -3.27 -8.76
C PRO A 113 -22.00 -3.82 -9.21
N ILE A 114 -21.27 -4.36 -8.25
CA ILE A 114 -19.90 -4.84 -8.43
C ILE A 114 -19.89 -6.35 -8.70
N LYS A 115 -19.29 -6.81 -9.80
CA LYS A 115 -18.90 -8.22 -10.01
C LYS A 115 -17.44 -8.39 -9.56
N ALA A 116 -17.18 -9.24 -8.57
CA ALA A 116 -15.82 -9.54 -8.14
C ALA A 116 -15.13 -10.32 -9.27
N SER A 117 -14.10 -9.73 -9.87
CA SER A 117 -13.38 -10.35 -10.98
C SER A 117 -12.53 -11.52 -10.49
N GLU A 118 -11.79 -11.33 -9.38
CA GLU A 118 -10.86 -12.32 -8.84
C GLU A 118 -10.68 -12.16 -7.32
N VAL A 119 -10.16 -13.20 -6.65
CA VAL A 119 -9.81 -13.16 -5.23
C VAL A 119 -8.49 -12.42 -5.05
N CYS A 120 -8.48 -11.36 -4.25
CA CYS A 120 -7.24 -10.65 -3.91
C CYS A 120 -6.25 -11.57 -3.19
N SER A 121 -5.03 -11.73 -3.71
CA SER A 121 -3.97 -12.58 -3.15
C SER A 121 -3.63 -12.24 -1.70
N SER A 122 -3.50 -10.95 -1.37
CA SER A 122 -3.26 -10.48 -0.01
C SER A 122 -4.40 -10.86 0.94
N CYS A 123 -5.65 -10.76 0.47
CA CYS A 123 -6.80 -11.22 1.26
C CYS A 123 -6.80 -12.73 1.43
N ALA A 124 -6.46 -13.49 0.40
CA ALA A 124 -6.39 -14.94 0.49
C ALA A 124 -5.40 -15.36 1.57
N VAL A 125 -4.18 -14.83 1.57
CA VAL A 125 -3.16 -15.18 2.57
C VAL A 125 -3.57 -14.76 3.99
N VAL A 126 -4.08 -13.54 4.16
CA VAL A 126 -4.32 -12.97 5.50
C VAL A 126 -5.67 -13.38 6.10
N LYS A 127 -6.66 -13.75 5.27
CA LYS A 127 -8.02 -14.10 5.72
C LYS A 127 -8.34 -15.59 5.63
N ILE A 128 -7.33 -16.46 5.49
CA ILE A 128 -7.54 -17.89 5.70
C ILE A 128 -8.02 -18.09 7.13
N THR A 129 -9.27 -18.51 7.27
CA THR A 129 -9.75 -19.06 8.53
C THR A 129 -9.27 -20.50 8.60
N LYS A 130 -8.73 -20.88 9.75
CA LYS A 130 -8.43 -22.29 10.04
C LYS A 130 -9.73 -23.08 9.87
N ALA A 131 -9.75 -24.02 8.93
CA ALA A 131 -10.88 -24.92 8.78
C ALA A 131 -11.14 -25.59 10.14
N SER A 132 -12.41 -25.76 10.51
CA SER A 132 -12.75 -26.48 11.73
C SER A 132 -12.15 -27.88 11.62
N PHE A 133 -11.32 -28.23 12.60
CA PHE A 133 -10.89 -29.62 12.70
C PHE A 133 -12.10 -30.46 13.03
N LYS A 134 -12.24 -31.60 12.35
CA LYS A 134 -13.14 -32.65 12.81
C LYS A 134 -12.58 -33.13 14.14
N CYS A 135 -13.11 -32.62 15.25
CA CYS A 135 -12.80 -33.13 16.56
C CYS A 135 -13.38 -34.55 16.63
N GLN A 136 -12.53 -35.54 16.41
CA GLN A 136 -12.82 -36.94 16.71
C GLN A 136 -12.09 -37.25 18.00
N SER A 137 -12.73 -36.93 19.13
CA SER A 137 -12.32 -37.43 20.44
C SER A 137 -13.15 -38.67 20.74
N SER A 138 -12.51 -39.83 20.84
CA SER A 138 -13.10 -41.02 21.45
C SER A 138 -12.70 -41.10 22.91
N PHE A 139 -13.59 -41.63 23.74
CA PHE A 139 -13.23 -42.02 25.10
C PHE A 139 -12.76 -43.47 25.09
N ALA A 140 -11.71 -43.77 25.86
CA ALA A 140 -11.33 -45.13 26.18
C ALA A 140 -12.49 -45.82 26.93
N SER A 141 -12.86 -47.02 26.49
CA SER A 141 -13.88 -47.85 27.09
C SER A 141 -13.34 -48.72 28.23
N LYS A 142 -12.01 -48.92 28.28
CA LYS A 142 -11.30 -49.73 29.28
C LYS A 142 -10.05 -49.01 29.79
N PRO A 143 -9.62 -49.28 31.04
CA PRO A 143 -8.35 -48.77 31.55
C PRO A 143 -7.18 -49.18 30.65
N PHE A 144 -6.25 -48.26 30.40
CA PHE A 144 -5.06 -48.46 29.54
C PHE A 144 -5.34 -48.76 28.05
N GLU A 145 -6.57 -48.60 27.57
CA GLU A 145 -6.92 -48.81 26.16
C GLU A 145 -6.34 -47.71 25.26
N GLU A 146 -6.31 -46.47 25.75
CA GLU A 146 -5.76 -45.33 25.03
C GLU A 146 -4.86 -44.52 25.98
N LEU A 147 -3.58 -44.41 25.64
CA LEU A 147 -2.58 -43.65 26.39
C LEU A 147 -2.01 -42.57 25.47
N HIS A 148 -2.28 -41.31 25.80
CA HIS A 148 -1.66 -40.16 25.12
C HIS A 148 -0.44 -39.74 25.92
N LEU A 149 0.74 -39.88 25.31
CA LEU A 149 2.00 -39.44 25.89
C LEU A 149 2.52 -38.27 25.07
N ASP A 150 2.89 -37.18 25.73
CA ASP A 150 3.52 -36.04 25.09
C ASP A 150 4.88 -35.78 25.75
N LEU A 151 5.85 -35.37 24.94
CA LEU A 151 7.16 -34.97 25.40
C LEU A 151 7.16 -33.45 25.58
N ILE A 152 7.07 -33.01 26.84
CA ILE A 152 7.31 -31.60 27.16
C ILE A 152 8.79 -31.30 26.86
N GLY A 153 9.03 -30.23 26.10
CA GLY A 153 10.34 -29.88 25.55
C GLY A 153 11.48 -29.79 26.57
N ARG A 154 12.71 -29.72 26.05
CA ARG A 154 13.97 -29.79 26.83
C ARG A 154 13.89 -28.99 28.14
N CYS A 155 13.86 -29.70 29.26
CA CYS A 155 14.24 -29.12 30.54
C CYS A 155 15.77 -28.93 30.53
N PHE A 156 16.23 -27.68 30.41
CA PHE A 156 17.61 -27.37 30.78
C PHE A 156 17.73 -27.54 32.30
N LEU A 157 18.27 -28.68 32.75
CA LEU A 157 18.82 -28.75 34.10
C LEU A 157 20.10 -27.90 34.12
N HIS A 158 20.04 -26.76 34.77
CA HIS A 158 21.26 -26.04 35.15
C HIS A 158 21.88 -26.84 36.30
N LEU A 159 22.84 -27.71 36.00
CA LEU A 159 23.66 -28.35 37.03
C LEU A 159 24.52 -27.26 37.67
N VAL A 160 24.12 -26.78 38.85
CA VAL A 160 25.05 -26.06 39.73
C VAL A 160 25.94 -27.13 40.37
N THR A 161 27.08 -27.42 39.74
CA THR A 161 28.12 -28.22 40.40
C THR A 161 28.80 -27.31 41.43
N ASN A 162 28.31 -27.32 42.67
CA ASN A 162 29.13 -26.92 43.79
C ASN A 162 30.11 -28.06 44.06
N HIS A 163 31.38 -27.79 43.72
CA HIS A 163 32.52 -28.55 44.21
C HIS A 163 32.42 -28.67 45.74
N GLN A 164 32.19 -29.87 46.26
CA GLN A 164 33.12 -30.55 47.18
C GLN A 164 32.62 -31.97 47.48
N ASP A 165 33.53 -32.92 47.23
CA ASP A 165 33.71 -34.18 47.93
C ASP A 165 33.16 -35.51 47.37
N ARG A 166 34.03 -36.50 47.54
CA ARG A 166 34.07 -37.83 46.95
C ARG A 166 33.10 -38.81 47.61
N SER A 167 32.72 -39.79 46.79
CA SER A 167 32.27 -41.14 47.13
C SER A 167 30.76 -41.34 47.34
N LYS A 168 30.28 -42.38 46.64
CA LYS A 168 28.99 -43.08 46.72
C LYS A 168 27.93 -42.61 45.73
N GLU A 169 27.86 -43.34 44.63
CA GLU A 169 26.72 -43.41 43.73
C GLU A 169 25.47 -43.83 44.53
N GLY A 170 24.57 -42.87 44.73
CA GLY A 170 23.23 -43.11 45.23
C GLY A 170 22.27 -42.29 44.39
N TRP A 171 21.50 -42.95 43.52
CA TRP A 171 20.41 -42.32 42.79
C TRP A 171 19.28 -42.03 43.77
N ILE A 172 19.22 -40.81 44.31
CA ILE A 172 18.08 -40.36 45.10
C ILE A 172 16.99 -39.90 44.12
N LEU A 173 15.96 -40.74 43.99
CA LEU A 173 14.67 -40.33 43.40
C LEU A 173 14.03 -39.29 44.33
N SER A 174 14.15 -38.00 44.00
CA SER A 174 13.32 -36.97 44.62
C SER A 174 11.98 -36.89 43.88
N ILE A 175 10.94 -37.46 44.49
CA ILE A 175 9.56 -37.18 44.10
C ILE A 175 9.28 -35.72 44.49
N CYS A 176 9.08 -34.85 43.49
CA CYS A 176 8.69 -33.47 43.72
C CYS A 176 7.16 -33.40 43.84
N PRO A 177 6.58 -33.03 45.00
CA PRO A 177 5.15 -32.86 45.13
C PRO A 177 4.78 -31.44 44.69
N SER A 178 4.53 -31.22 43.39
CA SER A 178 3.89 -29.96 42.96
C SER A 178 2.37 -30.10 42.95
N LEU A 179 1.79 -30.18 44.15
CA LEU A 179 0.41 -29.75 44.38
C LEU A 179 0.44 -28.22 44.52
N ARG A 180 0.24 -27.50 43.41
CA ARG A 180 -0.30 -26.13 43.45
C ARG A 180 -1.64 -26.11 42.73
N SER A 181 -2.66 -26.14 43.57
CA SER A 181 -3.97 -25.53 43.41
C SER A 181 -4.02 -24.52 42.25
N TRP A 182 -4.84 -24.86 41.26
CA TRP A 182 -5.51 -23.89 40.41
C TRP A 182 -6.85 -23.58 41.06
N ASP A 183 -6.90 -22.56 41.90
CA ASP A 183 -8.16 -21.93 42.32
C ASP A 183 -8.37 -20.63 41.55
N ARG A 184 -9.46 -20.66 40.77
CA ARG A 184 -10.42 -19.57 40.53
C ARG A 184 -9.97 -18.27 39.86
N ILE A 185 -10.37 -18.23 38.59
CA ILE A 185 -11.24 -17.20 37.98
C ILE A 185 -11.91 -16.26 39.00
N LEU A 186 -11.60 -14.97 38.90
CA LEU A 186 -12.55 -13.85 38.90
C LEU A 186 -12.10 -12.87 37.82
#